data_AF-A0A1E8FHW1-F1
#
_entry.id   AF-A0A1E8FHW1-F1
#
_cell.length_a   1.000
_cell.length_b   1.000
_cell.length_c   1.000
_cell.angle_alpha   90.00
_cell.angle_beta   90.00
_cell.angle_gamma   90.00
#
_symmetry.space_group_name_H-M   'P 1'
#
loop_
_entity.id
_entity.type
_entity.pdbx_description
1 polymer ?
#
loop_
_entity_poly.entity_id
_entity_poly.type
_entity_poly.pdbx_seq_one_letter_code
_entity_poly.pdbx_strand_id
1 'polypeptide(L)'
;MKTFTKVVMVAGLTFGAMAAAHADTQLVAADNEVTSKICVVAAKGSKMKLHAALKDVGLSRDYVEKNITCNGMPIVEFVEQYGENVAKINRYITAGEYTGTLISRAN
;
A
#
# COMPACT_ATOMS: atom_id res chain seq x y z
N MET A 1 -61.67 -7.02 -33.26
CA MET A 1 -60.55 -6.08 -33.07
C MET A 1 -61.02 -4.93 -32.20
N LYS A 2 -60.56 -4.86 -30.94
CA LYS A 2 -60.63 -3.65 -30.10
C LYS A 2 -59.33 -3.58 -29.29
N THR A 3 -58.50 -2.63 -29.68
CA THR A 3 -57.15 -2.32 -29.20
C THR A 3 -57.24 -1.67 -27.82
N PHE A 4 -56.78 -2.37 -26.78
CA PHE A 4 -56.49 -1.76 -25.50
C PHE A 4 -54.97 -1.73 -25.31
N THR A 5 -54.39 -0.64 -25.80
CA THR A 5 -53.01 -0.24 -25.58
C THR A 5 -52.78 -0.02 -24.09
N LYS A 6 -52.28 -1.03 -23.38
CA LYS A 6 -51.76 -0.87 -22.02
C LYS A 6 -50.30 -0.43 -22.15
N VAL A 7 -50.09 0.88 -22.04
CA VAL A 7 -48.76 1.48 -21.92
C VAL A 7 -48.17 1.02 -20.58
N VAL A 8 -47.26 0.05 -20.63
CA VAL A 8 -46.48 -0.37 -19.46
C VAL A 8 -45.35 0.63 -19.29
N MET A 9 -45.46 1.45 -18.25
CA MET A 9 -44.47 2.43 -17.83
C MET A 9 -43.18 1.68 -17.45
N VAL A 10 -42.16 1.74 -18.30
CA VAL A 10 -40.82 1.24 -17.99
C VAL A 10 -40.21 2.18 -16.95
N ALA A 11 -40.30 1.82 -15.68
CA ALA A 11 -39.52 2.46 -14.63
C ALA A 11 -38.05 2.10 -14.87
N GLY A 12 -37.31 3.03 -15.48
CA GLY A 12 -35.88 2.90 -15.68
C GLY A 12 -35.16 2.84 -14.34
N LEU A 13 -34.70 1.65 -13.96
CA LEU A 13 -33.71 1.47 -12.89
C LEU A 13 -32.38 2.02 -13.40
N THR A 14 -32.13 3.31 -13.17
CA THR A 14 -30.78 3.87 -13.33
C THR A 14 -29.92 3.37 -12.17
N PHE A 15 -29.27 2.22 -12.37
CA PHE A 15 -28.14 1.83 -11.53
C PHE A 15 -26.99 2.80 -11.81
N GLY A 16 -26.88 3.85 -10.99
CA GLY A 16 -25.68 4.68 -10.95
C GLY A 16 -24.52 3.81 -10.46
N ALA A 17 -23.70 3.31 -11.39
CA ALA A 17 -22.44 2.70 -11.04
C ALA A 17 -21.56 3.77 -10.39
N MET A 18 -21.44 3.73 -9.07
CA MET A 18 -20.41 4.48 -8.37
C MET A 18 -19.07 3.87 -8.77
N ALA A 19 -18.45 4.41 -9.82
CA ALA A 19 -17.07 4.11 -10.12
C ALA A 19 -16.25 4.59 -8.93
N ALA A 20 -15.79 3.65 -8.09
CA ALA A 20 -14.80 3.94 -7.07
C ALA A 20 -13.55 4.44 -7.80
N ALA A 21 -13.32 5.75 -7.77
CA ALA A 21 -12.05 6.32 -8.19
C ALA A 21 -11.00 5.80 -7.21
N HIS A 22 -10.25 4.77 -7.60
CA HIS A 22 -9.05 4.37 -6.88
C HIS A 22 -8.08 5.54 -6.96
N ALA A 23 -7.96 6.31 -5.87
CA ALA A 23 -6.97 7.36 -5.77
C ALA A 23 -5.58 6.71 -5.75
N ASP A 24 -4.89 6.73 -6.88
CA ASP A 24 -3.50 6.29 -6.98
C ASP A 24 -2.65 7.24 -6.12
N THR A 25 -2.28 6.80 -4.92
CA THR A 25 -1.49 7.62 -4.00
C THR A 25 -0.07 7.66 -4.53
N GLN A 26 0.33 8.82 -5.07
CA GLN A 26 1.68 9.02 -5.58
C GLN A 26 2.67 9.25 -4.43
N LEU A 27 3.25 8.16 -3.92
CA LEU A 27 4.41 8.22 -3.04
C LEU A 27 5.66 8.57 -3.86
N VAL A 28 6.34 9.65 -3.46
CA VAL A 28 7.61 10.12 -4.01
C VAL A 28 8.60 10.33 -2.88
N ALA A 29 9.90 10.31 -3.19
CA ALA A 29 10.93 10.59 -2.20
C ALA A 29 10.86 12.06 -1.79
N ALA A 30 10.90 12.34 -0.48
CA ALA A 30 10.88 13.70 0.04
C ALA A 30 12.17 14.48 -0.26
N ASP A 31 13.29 13.76 -0.38
CA ASP A 31 14.62 14.29 -0.63
C ASP A 31 15.48 13.27 -1.42
N ASN A 32 16.76 13.61 -1.60
CA ASN A 32 17.73 12.75 -2.29
C ASN A 32 18.37 11.69 -1.37
N GLU A 33 17.94 11.58 -0.12
CA GLU A 33 18.51 10.63 0.83
C GLU A 33 18.18 9.19 0.45
N VAL A 34 19.11 8.29 0.79
CA VAL A 34 18.96 6.86 0.55
C VAL A 34 17.71 6.33 1.25
N THR A 35 17.45 6.77 2.48
CA THR A 35 16.30 6.35 3.29
C THR A 35 14.97 6.73 2.65
N SER A 36 14.85 7.92 2.06
CA SER A 36 13.66 8.35 1.31
C SER A 36 13.36 7.42 0.12
N LYS A 37 14.39 6.99 -0.61
CA LYS A 37 14.24 6.00 -1.69
C LYS A 37 13.81 4.63 -1.15
N ILE A 38 14.38 4.20 -0.02
CA ILE A 38 13.98 2.94 0.62
C ILE A 38 12.51 2.97 1.03
N CYS A 39 12.00 4.07 1.58
CA CYS A 39 10.58 4.22 1.94
C CYS A 39 9.66 4.04 0.74
N VAL A 40 9.97 4.67 -0.40
CA VAL A 40 9.19 4.53 -1.64
C VAL A 40 9.24 3.09 -2.17
N VAL A 41 10.44 2.49 -2.21
CA VAL A 41 10.61 1.10 -2.67
C VAL A 41 9.91 0.10 -1.74
N ALA A 42 9.89 0.34 -0.43
CA ALA A 42 9.19 -0.51 0.51
C ALA A 42 7.67 -0.44 0.30
N ALA A 43 7.10 0.74 0.08
CA ALA A 43 5.66 0.88 -0.14
C ALA A 43 5.19 0.38 -1.52
N LYS A 44 5.90 0.73 -2.60
CA LYS A 44 5.46 0.46 -3.99
C LYS A 44 6.17 -0.70 -4.67
N GLY A 45 7.23 -1.22 -4.06
CA GLY A 45 8.08 -2.24 -4.66
C GLY A 45 7.63 -3.66 -4.39
N SER A 46 8.47 -4.59 -4.85
CA SER A 46 8.40 -5.99 -4.47
C SER A 46 9.52 -6.31 -3.47
N LYS A 47 9.39 -7.44 -2.76
CA LYS A 47 10.45 -7.97 -1.88
C LYS A 47 11.82 -8.00 -2.58
N MET A 48 11.86 -8.39 -3.86
CA MET A 48 13.12 -8.45 -4.62
C MET A 48 13.72 -7.06 -4.87
N LYS A 49 12.89 -6.07 -5.23
CA LYS A 49 13.34 -4.69 -5.43
C LYS A 49 13.86 -4.10 -4.13
N LEU A 50 13.16 -4.32 -3.02
CA LEU A 50 13.61 -3.88 -1.70
C LEU A 50 14.92 -4.58 -1.30
N HIS A 51 15.03 -5.89 -1.48
CA HIS A 51 16.28 -6.61 -1.21
C HIS A 51 17.47 -6.06 -2.01
N ALA A 52 17.28 -5.82 -3.31
CA ALA A 52 18.32 -5.25 -4.16
C ALA A 52 18.70 -3.83 -3.71
N ALA A 53 17.72 -2.97 -3.41
CA ALA A 53 17.96 -1.62 -2.94
C ALA A 53 18.76 -1.60 -1.63
N LEU A 54 18.39 -2.46 -0.65
CA LEU A 54 19.13 -2.56 0.60
C LEU A 54 20.56 -3.06 0.40
N LYS A 55 20.78 -4.03 -0.49
CA LYS A 55 22.11 -4.56 -0.81
C LYS A 55 23.00 -3.51 -1.47
N ASP A 56 22.44 -2.72 -2.39
CA ASP A 56 23.15 -1.66 -3.12
C ASP A 56 23.74 -0.61 -2.16
N VAL A 57 23.00 -0.29 -1.09
CA VAL A 57 23.42 0.71 -0.10
C VAL A 57 24.02 0.12 1.18
N GLY A 58 24.23 -1.20 1.23
CA GLY A 58 24.85 -1.87 2.37
C GLY A 58 24.02 -1.91 3.65
N LEU A 59 22.69 -1.76 3.55
CA LEU A 59 21.80 -1.79 4.72
C LEU A 59 21.27 -3.19 5.01
N SER A 60 21.27 -3.57 6.29
CA SER A 60 20.64 -4.81 6.75
C SER A 60 19.14 -4.62 6.98
N ARG A 61 18.39 -5.72 6.95
CA ARG A 61 16.95 -5.72 7.26
C ARG A 61 16.68 -5.25 8.69
N ASP A 62 17.52 -5.67 9.63
CA ASP A 62 17.44 -5.27 11.06
C ASP A 62 17.66 -3.77 11.25
N TYR A 63 18.64 -3.19 10.54
CA TYR A 63 18.85 -1.74 10.56
C TYR A 63 17.64 -0.99 10.05
N VAL A 64 17.07 -1.45 8.93
CA VAL A 64 15.87 -0.86 8.31
C VAL A 64 14.68 -0.90 9.25
N GLU A 65 14.42 -2.05 9.86
CA GLU A 65 13.33 -2.23 10.82
C GLU A 65 13.44 -1.28 12.01
N LYS A 66 14.64 -1.13 12.58
CA LYS A 66 14.85 -0.39 13.84
C LYS A 66 15.08 1.10 13.67
N ASN A 67 15.62 1.54 12.53
CA ASN A 67 16.16 2.91 12.39
C ASN A 67 15.54 3.72 11.26
N ILE A 68 14.86 3.09 10.29
CA ILE A 68 14.27 3.84 9.18
C ILE A 68 12.84 4.24 9.52
N THR A 69 12.63 5.56 9.52
CA THR A 69 11.31 6.18 9.57
C THR A 69 10.96 6.81 8.23
N CYS A 70 9.73 6.62 7.78
CA CYS A 70 9.15 7.20 6.58
C CYS A 70 8.06 8.18 7.01
N ASN A 71 8.24 9.49 6.73
CA ASN A 71 7.35 10.55 7.20
C ASN A 71 7.08 10.51 8.72
N GLY A 72 8.13 10.27 9.51
CA GLY A 72 8.06 10.20 10.97
C GLY A 72 7.48 8.89 11.53
N MET A 73 7.14 7.92 10.68
CA MET A 73 6.57 6.63 11.07
C MET A 73 7.57 5.50 10.83
N PRO A 74 7.70 4.48 11.71
CA PRO A 74 8.52 3.30 11.44
C PRO A 74 8.17 2.67 10.09
N ILE A 75 9.17 2.24 9.32
CA ILE A 75 8.96 1.76 7.95
C ILE A 75 7.94 0.61 7.84
N VAL A 76 7.84 -0.25 8.85
CA VAL A 76 6.86 -1.36 8.90
C VAL A 76 5.44 -0.81 8.95
N GLU A 77 5.19 0.20 9.79
CA GLU A 77 3.89 0.85 9.91
C GLU A 77 3.56 1.65 8.64
N PHE A 78 4.56 2.32 8.07
CA PHE A 78 4.40 3.07 6.81
C PHE A 78 3.98 2.15 5.66
N VAL A 79 4.62 1.00 5.54
CA VAL A 79 4.25 -0.01 4.54
C VAL A 79 2.88 -0.62 4.84
N GLU A 80 2.49 -0.77 6.11
CA GLU A 80 1.16 -1.25 6.46
C GLU A 80 0.06 -0.26 6.03
N GLN A 81 0.33 1.04 6.16
CA GLN A 81 -0.63 2.07 5.81
C GLN A 81 -0.69 2.37 4.30
N TYR A 82 0.46 2.35 3.61
CA TYR A 82 0.56 2.84 2.23
C TYR A 82 1.10 1.82 1.22
N GLY A 83 1.41 0.60 1.67
CA GLY A 83 2.08 -0.40 0.85
C GLY A 83 1.15 -1.22 -0.05
N GLU A 84 1.63 -1.55 -1.24
CA GLU A 84 0.92 -2.41 -2.19
C GLU A 84 1.11 -3.91 -1.88
N ASN A 85 2.27 -4.27 -1.32
CA ASN A 85 2.67 -5.67 -1.03
C ASN A 85 2.91 -5.92 0.46
N VAL A 86 2.09 -5.31 1.32
CA VAL A 86 2.27 -5.20 2.78
C VAL A 86 2.83 -6.46 3.42
N ALA A 87 2.10 -7.58 3.37
CA ALA A 87 2.50 -8.80 4.06
C ALA A 87 3.86 -9.35 3.60
N LYS A 88 4.19 -9.25 2.31
CA LYS A 88 5.47 -9.75 1.77
C LYS A 88 6.63 -8.81 2.13
N ILE A 89 6.39 -7.50 2.06
CA ILE A 89 7.40 -6.48 2.39
C ILE A 89 7.66 -6.49 3.89
N ASN A 90 6.62 -6.39 4.72
CA ASN A 90 6.81 -6.32 6.17
C ASN A 90 7.40 -7.59 6.74
N ARG A 91 6.97 -8.79 6.31
CA ARG A 91 7.67 -10.04 6.71
C ARG A 91 9.12 -10.07 6.23
N TYR A 92 9.41 -9.45 5.09
CA TYR A 92 10.79 -9.29 4.67
C TYR A 92 11.53 -8.28 5.55
N ILE A 93 10.95 -7.19 6.00
CA ILE A 93 11.66 -6.27 6.91
C ILE A 93 11.89 -6.97 8.26
N THR A 94 10.84 -7.52 8.87
CA THR A 94 10.81 -8.03 10.26
C THR A 94 11.30 -9.48 10.43
N ALA A 95 12.15 -10.00 9.53
CA ALA A 95 12.60 -11.40 9.59
C ALA A 95 11.47 -12.49 9.65
N GLY A 96 10.24 -12.15 9.25
CA GLY A 96 9.08 -13.05 9.30
C GLY A 96 8.12 -12.80 10.46
N GLU A 97 8.47 -11.93 11.40
CA GLU A 97 7.66 -11.66 12.60
C GLU A 97 6.35 -10.89 12.36
N TYR A 98 6.17 -10.28 11.18
CA TYR A 98 4.97 -9.51 10.85
C TYR A 98 3.73 -10.42 10.70
N THR A 99 2.74 -10.20 11.56
CA THR A 99 1.50 -10.99 11.65
C THR A 99 0.28 -10.36 10.96
N GLY A 100 0.39 -9.15 10.42
CA GLY A 100 -0.70 -8.51 9.65
C GLY A 100 -1.57 -7.54 10.45
N THR A 101 -1.06 -7.01 11.55
CA THR A 101 -1.74 -5.95 12.32
C THR A 101 -0.69 -5.13 13.04
N LEU A 102 -0.88 -3.81 13.08
CA LEU A 102 -0.18 -2.84 13.95
C LEU A 102 -0.35 -3.22 15.44
N ILE A 103 0.19 -4.35 15.87
CA ILE A 103 0.37 -4.59 17.31
C ILE A 103 1.61 -3.79 17.66
N SER A 104 1.35 -2.53 17.98
CA SER A 104 2.15 -1.65 18.80
C SER A 104 3.26 -2.43 19.50
N ARG A 105 4.47 -2.44 18.93
CA ARG A 105 5.67 -2.84 19.67
C ARG A 105 6.10 -1.69 20.59
N ALA A 106 5.14 -1.06 21.25
CA ALA A 106 5.33 -0.27 22.43
C ALA A 106 5.32 -1.23 23.62
N ASN A 107 6.49 -1.79 23.91
CA ASN A 107 6.88 -2.14 25.26
C ASN A 107 8.41 -2.08 25.37
#